data_AF-A0A537KB58-F1
#
_entry.id   AF-A0A537KB58-F1
#
_cell.length_a   1.000
_cell.length_b   1.000
_cell.length_c   1.000
_cell.angle_alpha   90.00
_cell.angle_beta   90.00
_cell.angle_gamma   90.00
#
_symmetry.space_group_name_H-M   'P 1'
#
loop_
_entity.id
_entity.type
_entity.pdbx_description
1 polymer ?
#
loop_
_entity_poly.entity_id
_entity_poly.type
_entity_poly.pdbx_seq_one_letter_code
_entity_poly.pdbx_strand_id
1 'polypeptide(L)'
;MNSDVDVIRDVLEKAEIAFPASAFIKSIHQQYLNRGGLSKKQLEGLYQIAQKVNTIPVGKLSTLEAIILKKPNRYKSEKPVVTPLYKKDEELGKKIDTILEKYPQHKRVLFLKAKYENNEIFSSTEIADLEKFYKLLK
;
A
#
# COMPACT_ATOMS: atom_id res chain seq x y z
N MET A 1 -15.41 -3.09 45.38
CA MET A 1 -16.26 -2.62 44.26
C MET A 1 -15.44 -1.59 43.52
N ASN A 2 -14.80 -1.94 42.40
CA ASN A 2 -14.09 -0.95 41.61
C ASN A 2 -15.15 -0.13 40.86
N SER A 3 -15.38 1.08 41.35
CA SER A 3 -16.00 2.17 40.61
C SER A 3 -15.05 2.64 39.50
N ASP A 4 -14.50 1.70 38.72
CA ASP A 4 -13.78 2.02 37.50
C ASP A 4 -14.83 2.52 36.53
N VAL A 5 -15.02 3.83 36.51
CA VAL A 5 -15.87 4.50 35.56
C VAL A 5 -15.32 4.15 34.18
N ASP A 6 -15.98 3.21 33.51
CA ASP A 6 -15.65 2.85 32.15
C ASP A 6 -16.07 3.99 31.22
N VAL A 7 -15.17 4.95 31.05
CA VAL A 7 -15.39 6.14 30.23
C VAL A 7 -15.67 5.76 28.78
N ILE A 8 -15.08 4.67 28.28
CA ILE A 8 -15.28 4.22 26.89
C ILE A 8 -16.72 3.74 26.73
N ARG A 9 -17.21 2.92 27.68
CA ARG A 9 -18.60 2.44 27.67
C ARG A 9 -19.62 3.57 27.76
N ASP A 10 -19.43 4.53 28.68
CA ASP A 10 -20.37 5.66 28.82
C ASP A 10 -20.41 6.54 27.57
N VAL A 11 -19.26 6.74 26.91
CA VAL A 11 -19.20 7.47 25.64
C VAL A 11 -19.87 6.68 24.51
N LEU A 12 -19.72 5.36 24.46
CA LEU A 12 -20.38 4.48 23.48
C LEU A 12 -21.91 4.52 23.62
N GLU A 13 -22.44 4.37 24.84
CA GLU A 13 -23.88 4.39 25.09
C GLU A 13 -24.49 5.75 24.68
N LYS A 14 -23.83 6.86 25.02
CA LYS A 14 -24.28 8.21 24.62
C LYS A 14 -24.16 8.45 23.12
N ALA A 15 -23.10 7.96 22.49
CA ALA A 15 -22.93 8.07 21.05
C ALA A 15 -23.96 7.23 20.28
N GLU A 16 -24.34 6.06 20.81
CA GLU A 16 -25.40 5.22 20.22
C GLU A 16 -26.77 5.88 20.30
N ILE A 17 -27.10 6.52 21.43
CA ILE A 17 -28.35 7.29 21.58
C ILE A 17 -28.37 8.48 20.63
N ALA A 18 -27.24 9.19 20.48
CA ALA A 18 -27.15 10.35 19.60
C ALA A 18 -27.16 9.99 18.11
N PHE A 19 -26.60 8.83 17.74
CA PHE A 19 -26.47 8.38 16.35
C PHE A 19 -26.90 6.92 16.15
N PRO A 20 -28.18 6.59 16.38
CA PRO A 20 -28.69 5.22 16.30
C PRO A 20 -28.69 4.64 14.88
N ALA A 21 -28.61 5.49 13.85
CA ALA A 21 -28.51 5.08 12.45
C ALA A 21 -27.09 4.66 12.03
N SER A 22 -26.06 4.97 12.84
CA SER A 22 -24.68 4.68 12.49
C SER A 22 -24.35 3.19 12.69
N ALA A 23 -24.20 2.46 11.58
CA ALA A 23 -23.73 1.08 11.59
C ALA A 23 -22.33 0.94 12.24
N PHE A 24 -21.50 1.98 12.14
CA PHE A 24 -20.18 2.02 12.76
C PHE A 24 -20.26 1.95 14.29
N ILE A 25 -21.09 2.78 14.93
CA ILE A 25 -21.22 2.84 16.40
C ILE A 25 -21.75 1.51 16.93
N LYS A 26 -22.79 0.96 16.30
CA LYS A 26 -23.32 -0.36 16.65
C LYS A 26 -22.25 -1.45 16.57
N SER A 27 -21.47 -1.46 15.48
CA SER A 27 -20.38 -2.43 15.30
C SER A 27 -19.31 -2.32 16.37
N ILE A 28 -18.84 -1.10 16.69
CA ILE A 28 -17.82 -0.92 17.74
C ILE A 28 -18.36 -1.17 19.14
N HIS A 29 -19.64 -0.86 19.40
CA HIS A 29 -20.28 -1.12 20.69
C HIS A 29 -20.37 -2.63 20.93
N GLN A 30 -20.87 -3.40 19.95
CA GLN A 30 -20.88 -4.85 20.02
C GLN A 30 -19.47 -5.45 20.15
N GLN A 31 -18.50 -4.94 19.40
CA GLN A 31 -17.11 -5.36 19.53
C GLN A 31 -16.56 -5.10 20.94
N TYR A 32 -16.88 -3.95 21.53
CA TYR A 32 -16.47 -3.62 22.89
C TYR A 32 -17.09 -4.57 23.91
N LEU A 33 -18.39 -4.86 23.81
CA LEU A 33 -19.06 -5.83 24.67
C LEU A 33 -18.47 -7.24 24.55
N ASN A 34 -18.12 -7.67 23.33
CA ASN A 34 -17.63 -9.02 23.08
C ASN A 34 -16.16 -9.22 23.51
N ARG A 35 -15.31 -8.21 23.37
CA ARG A 35 -13.85 -8.36 23.58
C ARG A 35 -13.24 -7.44 24.64
N GLY A 36 -14.04 -6.56 25.24
CA GLY A 36 -13.62 -5.63 26.29
C GLY A 36 -12.65 -4.53 25.86
N GLY A 37 -12.33 -4.40 24.58
CA GLY A 37 -11.31 -3.46 24.11
C GLY A 37 -11.53 -2.97 22.68
N LEU A 38 -11.02 -1.80 22.36
CA LEU A 38 -11.05 -1.23 21.00
C LEU A 38 -9.64 -0.93 20.48
N SER A 39 -9.48 -1.01 19.17
CA SER A 39 -8.26 -0.55 18.50
C SER A 39 -8.14 0.97 18.59
N LYS A 40 -6.90 1.50 18.48
CA LYS A 40 -6.64 2.94 18.52
C LYS A 40 -7.49 3.72 17.50
N LYS A 41 -7.55 3.24 16.26
CA LYS A 41 -8.35 3.83 15.18
C LYS A 41 -9.85 3.85 15.48
N GLN A 42 -10.36 2.82 16.16
CA GLN A 42 -11.77 2.77 16.56
C GLN A 42 -12.08 3.79 17.66
N LEU A 43 -11.17 3.97 18.62
CA LEU A 43 -11.29 5.01 19.64
C LEU A 43 -11.20 6.42 19.05
N GLU A 44 -10.30 6.64 18.08
CA GLU A 44 -10.23 7.90 17.32
C GLU A 44 -11.54 8.19 16.57
N GLY A 45 -12.09 7.19 15.88
CA GLY A 45 -13.40 7.31 15.22
C GLY A 45 -14.53 7.59 16.21
N LEU A 46 -14.52 6.95 17.37
CA LEU A 46 -15.47 7.23 18.46
C LEU A 46 -15.33 8.66 18.97
N TYR A 47 -14.11 9.15 19.21
CA TYR A 47 -13.85 10.51 19.67
C TYR A 47 -14.39 11.56 18.69
N GLN A 48 -14.15 11.39 17.39
CA GLN A 48 -14.64 12.31 16.35
C GLN A 48 -16.17 12.38 16.30
N ILE A 49 -16.85 11.27 16.55
CA ILE A 49 -18.31 11.23 16.64
C ILE A 49 -18.76 11.88 17.95
N ALA A 50 -18.13 11.52 19.06
CA ALA A 50 -18.45 12.02 20.39
C ALA A 50 -18.26 13.54 20.51
N GLN A 51 -17.29 14.11 19.79
CA GLN A 51 -17.07 15.56 19.70
C GLN A 51 -18.26 16.31 19.07
N LYS A 52 -19.03 15.64 18.20
CA LYS A 52 -20.25 16.21 17.59
C LYS A 52 -21.47 16.12 18.51
N VAL A 53 -21.36 15.39 19.62
CA VAL A 53 -22.45 15.18 20.57
C VAL A 53 -22.29 16.11 21.76
N ASN A 54 -23.12 17.14 21.84
CA ASN A 54 -23.09 18.13 22.93
C ASN A 54 -23.49 17.57 24.31
N THR A 55 -24.03 16.34 24.37
CA THR A 55 -24.48 15.71 25.62
C THR A 55 -23.35 14.99 26.38
N ILE A 56 -22.16 14.86 25.79
CA ILE A 56 -21.04 14.16 26.40
C ILE A 56 -20.18 15.15 27.21
N PRO A 57 -19.94 14.90 28.51
CA PRO A 57 -19.10 15.78 29.32
C PRO A 57 -17.66 15.86 28.79
N VAL A 58 -17.10 17.07 28.75
CA VAL A 58 -15.75 17.34 28.23
C VAL A 58 -14.68 16.50 28.95
N GLY A 59 -14.79 16.31 30.28
CA GLY A 59 -13.83 15.50 31.03
C GLY A 59 -13.77 14.02 30.59
N LYS A 60 -14.88 13.47 30.09
CA LYS A 60 -14.93 12.11 29.54
C LYS A 60 -14.28 12.06 28.15
N LEU A 61 -14.46 13.09 27.33
CA LEU A 61 -13.79 13.23 26.05
C LEU A 61 -12.26 13.35 26.22
N SER A 62 -11.80 14.17 27.16
CA SER A 62 -10.37 14.31 27.47
C SER A 62 -9.76 13.00 27.96
N THR A 63 -10.51 12.22 28.74
CA THR A 63 -10.03 10.91 29.21
C THR A 63 -9.94 9.90 28.05
N LEU A 64 -10.91 9.89 27.14
CA LEU A 64 -10.86 9.08 25.92
C LEU A 64 -9.65 9.46 25.05
N GLU A 65 -9.38 10.75 24.89
CA GLU A 65 -8.22 11.27 24.17
C GLU A 65 -6.90 10.83 24.82
N ALA A 66 -6.78 10.91 26.15
CA ALA A 66 -5.62 10.41 26.88
C ALA A 66 -5.41 8.91 26.68
N ILE A 67 -6.48 8.11 26.63
CA ILE A 67 -6.40 6.67 26.34
C ILE A 67 -5.90 6.42 24.90
N ILE A 68 -6.34 7.22 23.93
CA ILE A 68 -5.89 7.14 22.53
C ILE A 68 -4.40 7.45 22.44
N LEU A 69 -3.93 8.52 23.10
CA LEU A 69 -2.54 8.94 23.10
C LEU A 69 -1.61 7.90 23.75
N LYS A 70 -2.07 7.23 24.81
CA LYS A 70 -1.32 6.14 25.46
C LYS A 70 -1.17 4.89 24.59
N LYS A 71 -2.01 4.69 23.56
CA LYS A 71 -1.90 3.51 22.68
C LYS A 71 -0.75 3.67 21.67
N PRO A 72 0.14 2.67 21.54
CA PRO A 72 1.27 2.74 20.63
C PRO A 72 0.83 2.77 19.17
N ASN A 73 1.46 3.62 18.35
CA ASN A 73 1.31 3.59 16.91
C ASN A 73 2.12 2.41 16.34
N ARG A 74 1.44 1.37 15.85
CA ARG A 74 2.07 0.33 15.04
C ARG A 74 2.04 0.77 13.58
N TYR A 75 3.14 1.34 13.11
CA TYR A 75 3.34 1.59 11.69
C TYR A 75 3.51 0.25 10.97
N LYS A 76 2.79 0.05 9.86
CA LYS A 76 3.12 -1.04 8.93
C LYS A 76 4.40 -0.64 8.23
N SER A 77 5.41 -1.50 8.25
CA SER A 77 6.66 -1.27 7.53
C SER A 77 6.35 -0.86 6.09
N GLU A 78 7.05 0.16 5.60
CA GLU A 78 6.94 0.61 4.22
C GLU A 78 7.19 -0.59 3.30
N LYS A 79 6.29 -0.80 2.34
CA LYS A 79 6.44 -1.89 1.38
C LYS A 79 7.76 -1.66 0.64
N PRO A 80 8.61 -2.70 0.46
CA PRO A 80 9.84 -2.56 -0.29
C PRO A 80 9.53 -1.96 -1.67
N VAL A 81 10.34 -0.99 -2.07
CA VAL A 81 10.22 -0.30 -3.36
C VAL A 81 10.21 -1.36 -4.47
N VAL A 82 9.22 -1.29 -5.34
CA VAL A 82 9.08 -2.21 -6.48
C VAL A 82 10.29 -2.01 -7.39
N THR A 83 11.33 -2.83 -7.22
CA THR A 83 12.41 -2.89 -8.19
C THR A 83 11.85 -3.51 -9.45
N PRO A 84 11.92 -2.83 -10.62
CA PRO A 84 11.51 -3.45 -11.87
C PRO A 84 12.39 -4.69 -12.10
N LEU A 85 11.76 -5.86 -12.25
CA LEU A 85 12.43 -7.15 -12.45
C LEU A 85 13.29 -7.21 -13.72
N TYR A 86 13.13 -6.25 -14.63
CA TYR A 86 13.82 -6.22 -15.91
C TYR A 86 14.57 -4.90 -16.08
N LYS A 87 15.90 -4.97 -16.03
CA LYS A 87 16.77 -3.94 -16.62
C LYS A 87 17.00 -4.34 -18.07
N LYS A 88 16.55 -3.52 -19.02
CA LYS A 88 16.90 -3.71 -20.44
C LYS A 88 18.41 -3.64 -20.59
N ASP A 89 19.01 -4.60 -21.28
CA ASP A 89 20.43 -4.57 -21.59
C ASP A 89 20.69 -3.52 -22.68
N GLU A 90 21.10 -2.31 -22.26
CA GLU A 90 21.35 -1.19 -23.16
C GLU A 90 22.44 -1.50 -24.21
N GLU A 91 23.37 -2.39 -23.88
CA GLU A 91 24.42 -2.85 -24.81
C GLU A 91 23.84 -3.64 -25.98
N LEU A 92 22.83 -4.49 -25.73
CA LEU A 92 22.16 -5.25 -26.79
C LEU A 92 21.41 -4.31 -27.72
N GLY A 93 20.68 -3.32 -27.17
CA GLY A 93 19.99 -2.30 -27.96
C GLY A 93 20.93 -1.57 -28.93
N LYS A 94 22.08 -1.10 -28.43
CA LYS A 94 23.09 -0.41 -29.26
C LYS A 94 23.62 -1.28 -30.40
N LYS A 95 23.91 -2.56 -30.12
CA LYS A 95 24.39 -3.50 -31.15
C LYS A 95 23.32 -3.74 -32.23
N ILE A 96 22.04 -3.87 -31.87
CA ILE A 96 20.92 -4.03 -32.81
C ILE A 96 20.81 -2.82 -33.73
N ASP A 97 20.79 -1.61 -33.16
CA ASP A 97 20.63 -0.39 -33.95
C ASP A 97 21.83 -0.18 -34.90
N THR A 98 23.06 -0.44 -34.43
CA THR A 98 24.27 -0.37 -35.28
C THR A 98 24.21 -1.32 -36.48
N ILE A 99 23.67 -2.53 -36.31
CA ILE A 99 23.51 -3.49 -37.42
C ILE A 99 22.43 -3.03 -38.40
N LEU A 100 21.30 -2.52 -37.90
CA LEU A 100 20.20 -2.06 -38.75
C LEU A 100 20.52 -0.77 -39.50
N GLU A 101 21.40 0.09 -38.99
CA GLU A 101 21.89 1.27 -39.73
C GLU A 101 22.60 0.88 -41.03
N LYS A 102 23.44 -0.17 -41.01
CA LYS A 102 24.16 -0.65 -42.20
C LYS A 102 23.31 -1.61 -43.05
N TYR A 103 22.48 -2.44 -42.41
CA TYR A 103 21.66 -3.44 -43.08
C TYR A 103 20.20 -3.39 -42.61
N PRO A 104 19.42 -2.41 -43.09
CA PRO A 104 18.05 -2.17 -42.62
C PRO A 104 17.09 -3.33 -42.92
N GLN A 105 17.41 -4.19 -43.89
CA GLN A 105 16.59 -5.34 -44.27
C GLN A 105 17.02 -6.66 -43.60
N HIS A 106 17.88 -6.62 -42.58
CA HIS A 106 18.35 -7.84 -41.92
C HIS A 106 17.25 -8.48 -41.06
N LYS A 107 16.50 -9.41 -41.67
CA LYS A 107 15.31 -10.08 -41.08
C LYS A 107 15.53 -10.57 -39.64
N ARG A 108 16.69 -11.18 -39.37
CA ARG A 108 17.04 -11.71 -38.04
C ARG A 108 17.22 -10.62 -36.98
N VAL A 109 17.77 -9.47 -37.35
CA VAL A 109 18.05 -8.38 -36.39
C VAL A 109 16.82 -7.51 -36.19
N LEU A 110 15.97 -7.37 -37.22
CA LEU A 110 14.62 -6.80 -37.06
C LEU A 110 13.77 -7.60 -36.07
N PHE A 111 13.84 -8.93 -36.13
CA PHE A 111 13.18 -9.80 -35.14
C PHE A 111 13.72 -9.58 -33.72
N LEU A 112 15.05 -9.47 -33.57
CA LEU A 112 15.68 -9.17 -32.26
C LEU A 112 15.31 -7.77 -31.74
N LYS A 113 15.15 -6.77 -32.64
CA LYS A 113 14.67 -5.43 -32.28
C LYS A 113 13.25 -5.48 -31.72
N ALA A 114 12.34 -6.19 -32.39
CA ALA A 114 10.97 -6.35 -31.90
C ALA A 114 10.94 -7.02 -30.50
N LYS A 115 11.79 -8.05 -30.29
CA LYS A 115 11.97 -8.66 -28.96
C LYS A 115 12.50 -7.69 -27.90
N TYR A 116 13.48 -6.86 -28.26
CA TYR A 116 14.04 -5.84 -27.37
C TYR A 116 13.00 -4.78 -26.97
N GLU A 117 12.18 -4.34 -27.92
CA GLU A 117 11.10 -3.39 -27.69
C GLU A 117 10.02 -3.98 -26.77
N ASN A 118 9.71 -5.27 -26.95
CA ASN A 118 8.73 -6.02 -26.15
C ASN A 118 9.22 -6.46 -24.76
N ASN A 119 10.47 -6.14 -24.37
CA ASN A 119 11.10 -6.61 -23.12
C ASN A 119 11.24 -8.13 -23.01
N GLU A 120 11.39 -8.83 -24.13
CA GLU A 120 11.61 -10.28 -24.12
C GLU A 120 13.06 -10.64 -23.76
N ILE A 121 13.24 -11.80 -23.13
CA ILE A 121 14.55 -12.35 -22.78
C ILE A 121 15.19 -12.93 -24.04
N PHE A 122 16.45 -12.58 -24.29
CA PHE A 122 17.25 -13.17 -25.37
C PHE A 122 17.80 -14.52 -24.95
N SER A 123 17.73 -15.50 -25.84
CA SER A 123 18.45 -16.77 -25.68
C SER A 123 19.95 -16.60 -25.92
N SER A 124 20.76 -17.49 -25.35
CA SER A 124 22.22 -17.48 -25.52
C SER A 124 22.65 -17.59 -26.98
N THR A 125 21.87 -18.30 -27.80
CA THR A 125 22.09 -18.43 -29.24
C THR A 125 21.83 -17.13 -29.99
N GLU A 126 20.78 -16.39 -29.62
CA GLU A 126 20.45 -15.08 -30.21
C GLU A 126 21.51 -14.03 -29.88
N ILE A 127 22.04 -14.04 -28.65
CA ILE A 127 23.15 -13.15 -28.25
C ILE A 127 24.40 -13.48 -29.08
N ALA A 128 24.75 -14.76 -29.23
CA ALA A 128 25.91 -15.19 -30.01
C ALA A 128 25.78 -14.83 -31.52
N ASP A 129 24.58 -14.98 -32.09
CA ASP A 129 24.30 -14.57 -33.48
C ASP A 129 24.45 -13.06 -33.65
N LEU A 130 23.91 -12.27 -32.71
CA LEU A 130 24.01 -10.81 -32.71
C LEU A 130 25.45 -10.32 -32.59
N GLU A 131 26.28 -10.97 -31.77
CA GLU A 131 27.73 -10.68 -31.72
C GLU A 131 28.47 -11.04 -33.01
N LYS A 132 28.11 -12.13 -33.68
CA LYS A 132 28.69 -12.48 -34.98
C LYS A 132 28.33 -11.44 -36.03
N PHE A 133 27.07 -11.03 -36.11
CA PHE A 133 26.64 -9.98 -37.05
C PHE A 133 27.35 -8.66 -36.77
N TYR A 134 27.48 -8.29 -35.49
CA TYR A 134 28.21 -7.09 -35.11
C TYR A 134 29.69 -7.13 -35.49
N LYS A 135 30.36 -8.29 -35.34
CA LYS A 135 31.76 -8.49 -35.79
C LYS A 135 31.91 -8.41 -37.30
N LEU A 136 30.94 -8.88 -38.07
CA LEU A 136 30.94 -8.83 -39.54
C LEU A 136 30.70 -7.42 -40.11
N LEU A 137 30.29 -6.45 -39.28
CA LEU A 137 30.19 -5.04 -39.68
C LEU A 137 31.53 -4.29 -39.65
N LYS A 138 32.56 -4.90 -39.06
CA LYS A 138 33.91 -4.36 -38.93
C LYS A 138 34.76 -4.85 -40.09
#